data_AF-A0A7X0U659-F1
#
_entry.id   AF-A0A7X0U659-F1
#
_cell.length_a   1.000
_cell.length_b   1.000
_cell.length_c   1.000
_cell.angle_alpha   90.00
_cell.angle_beta   90.00
_cell.angle_gamma   90.00
#
_symmetry.space_group_name_H-M   'P 1'
#
loop_
_entity.id
_entity.type
_entity.pdbx_description
1 polymer ?
#
loop_
_entity_poly.entity_id
_entity_poly.type
_entity_poly.pdbx_seq_one_letter_code
_entity_poly.pdbx_strand_id
1 'polypeptide(L)'
;MSQRTYDLERLCAGACMNGYRRKVRTYEAAYVVYRADHQQWRSDAAAWHAPLVWPEEPAEPDEPRLPYRVEGEPVYCPDCMYGLKSKLSKLDGAACVYLREADGFRGQTDQAKVSSKGSEPPSLSPTIDDIDELDGWLRDWKASYLGAETMARQGMLADSITLGASWLVARAERILGHADLALLFGEEIARWYGRLVRYDPSDVVVEPLRAARCPECKGLTLERKVGEDKVTCRRRTCERVLKWSEYQEMAEEVRKTRKAS
;
A
#
# COMPACT_ATOMS: atom_id res chain seq x y z
N MET A 1 23.55 -14.03 26.20
CA MET A 1 22.91 -12.98 25.38
C MET A 1 21.42 -13.26 25.33
N SER A 2 20.60 -12.41 25.96
CA SER A 2 19.13 -12.54 25.94
C SER A 2 18.64 -12.31 24.51
N GLN A 3 17.86 -13.25 23.96
CA GLN A 3 17.16 -13.06 22.69
C GLN A 3 16.36 -11.77 22.78
N ARG A 4 16.76 -10.72 22.05
CA ARG A 4 15.84 -9.62 21.75
C ARG A 4 14.81 -10.17 20.78
N THR A 5 13.75 -10.80 21.29
CA THR A 5 12.55 -11.04 20.52
C THR A 5 12.01 -9.68 20.09
N TYR A 6 11.93 -9.46 18.79
CA TYR A 6 11.39 -8.23 18.23
C TYR A 6 9.87 -8.35 18.29
N ASP A 7 9.25 -7.61 19.20
CA ASP A 7 7.79 -7.51 19.25
C ASP A 7 7.32 -6.68 18.04
N LEU A 8 7.04 -7.38 16.94
CA LEU A 8 6.53 -6.80 15.69
C LEU A 8 5.13 -6.19 15.87
N GLU A 9 4.40 -6.60 16.91
CA GLU A 9 3.06 -6.12 17.22
C GLU A 9 3.09 -4.69 17.75
N ARG A 10 4.21 -4.26 18.35
CA ARG A 10 4.45 -2.87 18.79
C ARG A 10 4.89 -1.92 17.68
N LEU A 11 5.11 -2.43 16.47
CA LEU A 11 5.48 -1.59 15.32
C LEU A 11 4.22 -1.11 14.60
N CYS A 12 4.28 0.13 14.11
CA CYS A 12 3.20 0.68 13.30
C CYS A 12 2.75 -0.29 12.19
N ALA A 13 1.44 -0.56 12.12
CA ALA A 13 0.82 -1.44 11.12
C ALA A 13 0.76 -0.85 9.71
N GLY A 14 1.00 0.45 9.58
CA GLY A 14 0.98 1.15 8.31
C GLY A 14 2.22 0.92 7.43
N ALA A 15 2.14 1.47 6.22
CA ALA A 15 3.18 1.31 5.19
C ALA A 15 4.57 1.83 5.61
N CYS A 16 4.65 2.75 6.59
CA CYS A 16 5.91 3.30 7.07
C CYS A 16 6.86 2.23 7.63
N MET A 17 6.33 1.13 8.20
CA MET A 17 7.13 0.05 8.78
C MET A 17 7.14 -1.23 7.95
N ASN A 18 6.50 -1.28 6.78
CA ASN A 18 6.53 -2.46 5.91
C ASN A 18 7.96 -2.84 5.50
N GLY A 19 8.80 -1.84 5.18
CA GLY A 19 10.21 -2.06 4.88
C GLY A 19 10.99 -2.60 6.08
N TYR A 20 10.68 -2.13 7.29
CA TYR A 20 11.30 -2.62 8.51
C TYR A 20 10.84 -4.04 8.87
N ARG A 21 9.53 -4.31 8.85
CA ARG A 21 8.95 -5.65 9.06
C ARG A 21 9.55 -6.68 8.10
N ARG A 22 9.72 -6.32 6.82
CA ARG A 22 10.43 -7.17 5.85
C ARG A 22 11.88 -7.42 6.26
N LYS A 23 12.62 -6.38 6.67
CA LYS A 23 14.00 -6.51 7.16
C LYS A 23 14.09 -7.35 8.43
N VAL A 24 13.13 -7.26 9.35
CA VAL A 24 13.08 -8.11 10.55
C VAL A 24 12.85 -9.57 10.16
N ARG A 25 11.91 -9.88 9.27
CA ARG A 25 11.73 -11.26 8.77
C ARG A 25 13.00 -11.78 8.10
N THR A 26 13.70 -10.96 7.31
CA THR A 26 14.98 -11.32 6.71
C THR A 26 16.06 -11.53 7.77
N TYR A 27 16.11 -10.69 8.80
CA TYR A 27 17.01 -10.84 9.94
C TYR A 27 16.71 -12.11 10.73
N GLU A 28 15.45 -12.41 11.02
CA GLU A 28 15.05 -13.62 11.75
C GLU A 28 15.49 -14.88 10.98
N ALA A 29 15.28 -14.91 9.67
CA ALA A 29 15.79 -15.98 8.82
C ALA A 29 17.33 -16.07 8.85
N ALA A 30 18.03 -14.93 8.74
CA ALA A 30 19.49 -14.89 8.83
C ALA A 30 20.02 -15.31 10.21
N TYR A 31 19.30 -14.96 11.29
CA TYR A 31 19.66 -15.27 12.66
C TYR A 31 19.49 -16.76 12.99
N VAL A 32 18.50 -17.42 12.37
CA VAL A 32 18.36 -18.89 12.45
C VAL A 32 19.58 -19.58 11.85
N VAL A 33 20.05 -19.12 10.68
CA VAL A 33 21.26 -19.64 10.03
C VAL A 33 22.50 -19.36 10.89
N TYR A 34 22.69 -18.10 11.29
CA TYR A 34 23.78 -17.69 12.19
C TYR A 34 23.83 -18.54 13.46
N ARG A 35 22.68 -18.85 14.08
CA ARG A 35 22.65 -19.66 15.31
C ARG A 35 23.15 -21.08 15.08
N ALA A 36 22.79 -21.69 13.94
CA ALA A 36 23.27 -23.01 13.56
C ALA A 36 24.78 -22.98 13.31
N ASP A 37 25.25 -22.01 12.52
CA ASP A 37 26.67 -21.84 12.18
C ASP A 37 27.51 -21.54 13.43
N HIS A 38 27.03 -20.69 14.32
CA HIS A 38 27.70 -20.36 15.58
C HIS A 38 27.75 -21.56 16.54
N GLN A 39 26.74 -22.44 16.52
CA GLN A 39 26.77 -23.68 17.32
C GLN A 39 27.80 -24.67 16.76
N GLN A 40 27.91 -24.77 15.44
CA GLN A 40 28.94 -25.56 14.76
C GLN A 40 30.33 -25.01 15.07
N TRP A 41 30.53 -23.69 14.87
CA TRP A 41 31.77 -22.99 15.19
C TRP A 41 32.21 -23.23 16.64
N ARG A 42 31.29 -23.13 17.61
CA ARG A 42 31.60 -23.42 19.02
C ARG A 42 32.12 -24.85 19.25
N SER A 43 31.63 -25.81 18.48
CA SER A 43 32.02 -27.21 18.59
C SER A 43 33.39 -27.42 17.97
N ASP A 44 33.63 -26.82 16.81
CA ASP A 44 34.91 -26.88 16.09
C ASP A 44 36.01 -26.15 16.88
N ALA A 45 35.72 -24.97 17.43
CA ALA A 45 36.65 -24.20 18.25
C ALA A 45 37.01 -24.91 19.57
N ALA A 46 36.08 -25.67 20.16
CA ALA A 46 36.35 -26.47 21.36
C ALA A 46 37.23 -27.71 21.07
N ALA A 47 37.12 -28.29 19.87
CA ALA A 47 37.94 -29.40 19.41
C ALA A 47 39.32 -28.95 18.87
N TRP A 48 39.49 -27.65 18.61
CA TRP A 48 40.72 -27.07 18.13
C TRP A 48 41.72 -26.84 19.27
N HIS A 49 42.96 -27.26 19.08
CA HIS A 49 44.06 -27.09 20.05
C HIS A 49 45.34 -26.66 19.33
N ALA A 50 45.99 -25.59 19.82
CA ALA A 50 47.35 -25.22 19.41
C ALA A 50 48.35 -26.32 19.84
N PRO A 51 49.42 -26.63 19.07
CA PRO A 51 50.06 -25.82 18.05
C PRO A 51 50.02 -26.49 16.66
N LEU A 52 48.87 -27.01 16.24
CA LEU A 52 48.77 -27.65 14.93
C LEU A 52 48.73 -26.57 13.83
N VAL A 53 49.63 -26.70 12.85
CA VAL A 53 49.70 -25.85 11.63
C VAL A 53 48.47 -26.07 10.74
N TRP A 54 47.70 -27.14 10.97
CA TRP A 54 46.51 -27.49 10.22
C TRP A 54 45.57 -28.37 11.06
N PRO A 55 44.25 -28.13 11.07
CA PRO A 55 43.52 -27.06 10.37
C PRO A 55 43.63 -25.68 11.04
N GLU A 56 43.35 -24.62 10.26
CA GLU A 56 43.26 -23.23 10.74
C GLU A 56 42.19 -23.08 11.83
N GLU A 57 42.36 -22.09 12.71
CA GLU A 57 41.39 -21.77 13.76
C GLU A 57 40.03 -21.42 13.11
N PRO A 58 38.92 -22.05 13.56
CA PRO A 58 37.60 -21.74 13.03
C PRO A 58 37.23 -20.27 13.23
N ALA A 59 36.90 -19.57 12.14
CA ALA A 59 36.45 -18.18 12.20
C ALA A 59 35.04 -18.06 12.79
N GLU A 60 34.86 -17.14 13.73
CA GLU A 60 33.55 -16.85 14.30
C GLU A 60 32.62 -16.23 13.23
N PRO A 61 31.39 -16.73 13.07
CA PRO A 61 30.46 -16.16 12.10
C PRO A 61 29.99 -14.75 12.50
N ASP A 62 29.77 -13.87 11.52
CA ASP A 62 29.32 -12.49 11.75
C ASP A 62 27.85 -12.43 12.21
N GLU A 63 27.58 -11.74 13.32
CA GLU A 63 26.21 -11.52 13.79
C GLU A 63 25.45 -10.56 12.86
N PRO A 64 24.26 -10.94 12.35
CA PRO A 64 23.46 -10.04 11.54
C PRO A 64 23.01 -8.81 12.35
N ARG A 65 22.87 -7.65 11.70
CA ARG A 65 22.45 -6.39 12.36
C ARG A 65 21.18 -5.82 11.75
N LEU A 66 20.27 -5.32 12.59
CA LEU A 66 19.07 -4.59 12.17
C LEU A 66 19.25 -3.07 12.26
N PRO A 67 18.61 -2.29 11.38
CA PRO A 67 18.52 -0.83 11.52
C PRO A 67 17.62 -0.43 12.73
N TYR A 68 17.66 0.85 13.11
CA TYR A 68 16.93 1.39 14.27
C TYR A 68 15.39 1.36 14.13
N ARG A 69 14.68 1.40 15.27
CA ARG A 69 13.21 1.24 15.41
C ARG A 69 12.46 2.58 15.45
N VAL A 70 11.17 2.56 15.10
CA VAL A 70 10.17 3.60 15.38
C VAL A 70 8.95 2.91 16.01
N GLU A 71 8.50 3.37 17.18
CA GLU A 71 7.36 2.79 17.90
C GLU A 71 6.03 3.26 17.29
N GLY A 72 5.03 2.38 17.24
CA GLY A 72 3.70 2.69 16.72
C GLY A 72 2.69 2.66 17.86
N GLU A 73 2.34 3.80 18.44
CA GLU A 73 1.46 3.82 19.61
C GLU A 73 0.07 4.38 19.28
N PRO A 74 -1.03 3.60 19.44
CA PRO A 74 -1.08 2.22 19.95
C PRO A 74 -0.94 1.11 18.87
N VAL A 75 -1.27 1.37 17.60
CA VAL A 75 -1.13 0.40 16.48
C VAL A 75 -0.63 1.06 15.20
N TYR A 76 -1.01 2.30 14.95
CA TYR A 76 -0.51 3.11 13.83
C TYR A 76 0.23 4.33 14.37
N CYS A 77 1.32 4.72 13.70
CA CYS A 77 1.94 6.01 13.97
C CYS A 77 1.03 7.15 13.47
N PRO A 78 1.21 8.39 13.96
CA PRO A 78 0.40 9.55 13.56
C PRO A 78 0.30 9.74 12.04
N ASP A 79 1.40 9.54 11.30
CA ASP A 79 1.42 9.68 9.84
C ASP A 79 0.53 8.64 9.14
N CYS A 80 0.58 7.38 9.60
CA CYS A 80 -0.23 6.32 9.00
C CYS A 80 -1.71 6.47 9.37
N MET A 81 -2.00 6.93 10.58
CA MET A 81 -3.36 7.28 11.00
C MET A 81 -3.92 8.40 10.14
N TYR A 82 -3.15 9.47 9.89
CA TYR A 82 -3.53 10.55 8.99
C TYR A 82 -3.76 10.03 7.55
N GLY A 83 -2.88 9.16 7.06
CA GLY A 83 -3.03 8.53 5.75
C GLY A 83 -4.32 7.71 5.62
N LEU A 84 -4.69 6.94 6.65
CA LEU A 84 -5.95 6.19 6.67
C LEU A 84 -7.17 7.12 6.73
N LYS A 85 -7.12 8.17 7.58
CA LYS A 85 -8.19 9.18 7.67
C LYS A 85 -8.41 9.89 6.33
N SER A 86 -7.32 10.23 5.63
CA SER A 86 -7.38 10.85 4.30
C SER A 86 -7.98 9.91 3.25
N LYS A 87 -7.66 8.62 3.27
CA LYS A 87 -8.30 7.63 2.38
C LYS A 87 -9.80 7.52 2.67
N LEU A 88 -10.16 7.42 3.95
CA LEU A 88 -11.55 7.33 4.39
C LEU A 88 -12.36 8.56 3.98
N SER A 89 -11.80 9.77 4.10
CA SER A 89 -12.49 11.00 3.65
C SER A 89 -12.70 11.06 2.13
N LYS A 90 -11.85 10.38 1.36
CA LYS A 90 -11.97 10.31 -0.10
C LYS A 90 -12.95 9.25 -0.59
N LEU A 91 -13.37 8.31 0.26
CA LEU A 91 -14.33 7.26 -0.14
C LEU A 91 -15.66 7.85 -0.61
N ASP A 92 -16.12 8.94 0.01
CA ASP A 92 -17.34 9.64 -0.39
C ASP A 92 -17.24 10.17 -1.83
N GLY A 93 -16.16 10.91 -2.14
CA GLY A 93 -15.91 11.40 -3.49
C GLY A 93 -15.80 10.29 -4.53
N ALA A 94 -15.07 9.21 -4.20
CA ALA A 94 -14.95 8.05 -5.08
C ALA A 94 -16.30 7.35 -5.31
N ALA A 95 -17.14 7.22 -4.26
CA ALA A 95 -18.47 6.64 -4.35
C ALA A 95 -19.42 7.49 -5.20
N CYS A 96 -19.39 8.83 -5.09
CA CYS A 96 -20.18 9.72 -5.95
C CYS A 96 -19.84 9.55 -7.43
N VAL A 97 -18.56 9.36 -7.75
CA VAL A 97 -18.11 9.11 -9.12
C VAL A 97 -18.64 7.77 -9.63
N TYR A 98 -18.55 6.73 -8.79
CA TYR A 98 -19.07 5.40 -9.09
C TYR A 98 -20.58 5.42 -9.35
N LEU A 99 -21.34 6.13 -8.51
CA LEU A 99 -22.79 6.33 -8.69
C LEU A 99 -23.11 7.03 -10.02
N ARG A 100 -22.36 8.08 -10.38
CA ARG A 100 -22.51 8.76 -11.67
C ARG A 100 -22.30 7.81 -12.86
N GLU A 101 -21.33 6.91 -12.77
CA GLU A 101 -21.07 5.91 -13.82
C GLU A 101 -22.17 4.85 -13.91
N ALA A 102 -22.82 4.52 -12.79
CA ALA A 102 -23.96 3.61 -12.75
C ALA A 102 -25.20 4.19 -13.46
N ASP A 103 -25.42 5.51 -13.37
CA ASP A 103 -26.55 6.21 -14.00
C ASP A 103 -26.44 6.35 -15.53
N GLY A 104 -25.48 5.67 -16.17
CA GLY A 104 -25.33 5.63 -17.62
C GLY A 104 -24.45 6.73 -18.20
N PHE A 105 -23.81 7.56 -17.37
CA PHE A 105 -22.77 8.51 -17.81
C PHE A 105 -21.39 7.85 -17.99
N ARG A 106 -21.36 6.57 -18.40
CA ARG A 106 -20.09 5.93 -18.79
C ARG A 106 -19.55 6.66 -20.02
N GLY A 107 -18.34 7.20 -19.92
CA GLY A 107 -17.60 7.63 -21.09
C GLY A 107 -17.56 6.48 -22.11
N GLN A 108 -17.68 6.80 -23.40
CA GLN A 108 -17.81 5.89 -24.54
C GLN A 108 -16.77 4.74 -24.65
N THR A 109 -15.82 4.62 -23.74
CA THR A 109 -14.62 3.79 -23.89
C THR A 109 -14.70 2.38 -23.29
N ASP A 110 -15.65 2.07 -22.39
CA ASP A 110 -15.76 0.73 -21.78
C ASP A 110 -17.14 0.09 -21.99
N GLN A 111 -17.38 -0.35 -23.23
CA GLN A 111 -18.35 -1.42 -23.45
C GLN A 111 -17.72 -2.73 -22.97
N ALA A 112 -18.04 -3.12 -21.74
CA ALA A 112 -17.61 -4.38 -21.14
C ALA A 112 -17.99 -5.55 -22.06
N LYS A 113 -16.97 -6.24 -22.58
CA LYS A 113 -17.11 -7.41 -23.43
C LYS A 113 -17.57 -8.59 -22.56
N VAL A 114 -18.85 -8.94 -22.62
CA VAL A 114 -19.42 -10.04 -21.85
C VAL A 114 -18.95 -11.38 -22.44
N SER A 115 -17.99 -12.03 -21.77
CA SER A 115 -17.61 -13.40 -22.11
C SER A 115 -18.54 -14.38 -21.40
N SER A 116 -19.46 -14.97 -22.14
CA SER A 116 -20.36 -16.02 -21.66
C SER A 116 -19.61 -17.35 -21.49
N LYS A 117 -19.03 -17.60 -20.31
CA LYS A 117 -18.63 -18.95 -19.89
C LYS A 117 -18.89 -19.16 -18.39
N GLY A 118 -20.00 -19.82 -18.08
CA GLY A 118 -20.14 -20.80 -16.99
C GLY A 118 -20.14 -20.32 -15.53
N SER A 119 -20.04 -19.02 -15.25
CA SER A 119 -20.35 -18.46 -13.94
C SER A 119 -21.76 -17.88 -13.95
N GLU A 120 -22.42 -17.82 -12.78
CA GLU A 120 -23.70 -17.12 -12.62
C GLU A 120 -23.68 -15.79 -13.39
N PRO A 121 -24.79 -15.42 -14.06
CA PRO A 121 -24.82 -14.19 -14.82
C PRO A 121 -24.41 -13.04 -13.90
N PRO A 122 -23.38 -12.26 -14.26
CA PRO A 122 -22.98 -11.12 -13.44
C PRO A 122 -24.19 -10.21 -13.26
N SER A 123 -24.30 -9.63 -12.08
CA SER A 123 -25.35 -8.66 -11.75
C SER A 123 -25.49 -7.64 -12.87
N LEU A 124 -26.74 -7.20 -13.11
CA LEU A 124 -27.06 -6.20 -14.13
C LEU A 124 -26.41 -4.85 -13.83
N SER A 125 -25.98 -4.60 -12.58
CA SER A 125 -25.25 -3.40 -12.18
C SER A 125 -24.22 -3.68 -11.08
N PRO A 126 -23.04 -4.23 -11.43
CA PRO A 126 -21.98 -4.53 -10.46
C PRO A 126 -21.52 -3.30 -9.67
N THR A 127 -21.64 -2.12 -10.28
CA THR A 127 -21.32 -0.82 -9.68
C THR A 127 -22.25 -0.48 -8.51
N ILE A 128 -23.55 -0.81 -8.62
CA ILE A 128 -24.50 -0.57 -7.53
C ILE A 128 -24.26 -1.56 -6.38
N ASP A 129 -23.94 -2.81 -6.69
CA ASP A 129 -23.63 -3.82 -5.67
C ASP A 129 -22.40 -3.42 -4.84
N ASP A 130 -21.33 -2.93 -5.48
CA ASP A 130 -20.14 -2.42 -4.79
C ASP A 130 -20.47 -1.26 -3.83
N ILE A 131 -21.43 -0.40 -4.21
CA ILE A 131 -21.82 0.78 -3.44
C ILE A 131 -22.79 0.40 -2.31
N ASP A 132 -23.67 -0.56 -2.53
CA ASP A 132 -24.50 -1.15 -1.48
C ASP A 132 -23.65 -1.92 -0.45
N GLU A 133 -22.61 -2.64 -0.89
CA GLU A 133 -21.62 -3.29 -0.01
C GLU A 133 -20.83 -2.24 0.79
N LEU A 134 -20.42 -1.13 0.16
CA LEU A 134 -19.78 -0.01 0.86
C LEU A 134 -20.70 0.61 1.93
N ASP A 135 -21.97 0.87 1.59
CA ASP A 135 -22.98 1.39 2.53
C ASP A 135 -23.18 0.42 3.70
N GLY A 136 -23.29 -0.89 3.43
CA GLY A 136 -23.33 -1.94 4.44
C GLY A 136 -22.13 -1.87 5.37
N TRP A 137 -20.92 -1.84 4.83
CA TRP A 137 -19.68 -1.73 5.58
C TRP A 137 -19.61 -0.48 6.47
N LEU A 138 -20.02 0.69 5.95
CA LEU A 138 -20.07 1.93 6.72
C LEU A 138 -21.04 1.82 7.92
N ARG A 139 -22.21 1.21 7.70
CA ARG A 139 -23.23 1.01 8.74
C ARG A 139 -22.78 -0.02 9.78
N ASP A 140 -22.14 -1.09 9.34
CA ASP A 140 -21.59 -2.13 10.22
C ASP A 140 -20.53 -1.55 11.15
N TRP A 141 -19.57 -0.78 10.65
CA TRP A 141 -18.58 -0.14 11.52
C TRP A 141 -19.18 0.84 12.51
N LYS A 142 -20.19 1.61 12.08
CA LYS A 142 -20.92 2.50 12.97
C LYS A 142 -21.64 1.71 14.07
N ALA A 143 -22.28 0.61 13.72
CA ALA A 143 -23.00 -0.26 14.66
C ALA A 143 -22.05 -0.96 15.62
N SER A 144 -20.97 -1.57 15.13
CA SER A 144 -19.93 -2.21 15.95
C SER A 144 -19.30 -1.23 16.94
N TYR A 145 -18.99 -0.01 16.51
CA TYR A 145 -18.46 1.02 17.41
C TYR A 145 -19.46 1.44 18.49
N LEU A 146 -20.75 1.51 18.16
CA LEU A 146 -21.81 1.87 19.11
C LEU A 146 -22.26 0.68 19.98
N GLY A 147 -21.80 -0.54 19.72
CA GLY A 147 -22.28 -1.76 20.37
C GLY A 147 -23.76 -2.04 20.07
N ALA A 148 -24.22 -1.68 18.87
CA ALA A 148 -25.60 -1.81 18.43
C ALA A 148 -25.72 -2.75 17.22
N GLU A 149 -26.95 -3.15 16.89
CA GLU A 149 -27.24 -3.83 15.62
C GLU A 149 -27.05 -2.89 14.43
N THR A 150 -26.74 -3.45 13.26
CA THR A 150 -26.56 -2.70 12.02
C THR A 150 -27.82 -1.89 11.73
N MET A 151 -27.66 -0.57 11.72
CA MET A 151 -28.78 0.35 11.48
C MET A 151 -29.29 0.19 10.04
N ALA A 152 -30.59 0.39 9.84
CA ALA A 152 -31.17 0.54 8.51
C ALA A 152 -30.56 1.74 7.78
N ARG A 153 -30.56 1.70 6.44
CA ARG A 153 -30.12 2.82 5.59
C ARG A 153 -30.88 4.10 5.94
N GLN A 154 -30.16 5.21 6.01
CA GLN A 154 -30.75 6.53 6.23
C GLN A 154 -30.79 7.28 4.89
N GLY A 155 -31.99 7.49 4.35
CA GLY A 155 -32.17 8.28 3.13
C GLY A 155 -31.72 7.58 1.85
N MET A 156 -31.30 8.38 0.86
CA MET A 156 -30.78 7.88 -0.40
C MET A 156 -29.39 7.26 -0.22
N LEU A 157 -28.98 6.38 -1.12
CA LEU A 157 -27.71 5.65 -1.03
C LEU A 157 -26.50 6.60 -0.95
N ALA A 158 -26.48 7.65 -1.79
CA ALA A 158 -25.44 8.67 -1.75
C ALA A 158 -25.36 9.37 -0.37
N ASP A 159 -26.50 9.83 0.15
CA ASP A 159 -26.56 10.51 1.45
C ASP A 159 -26.09 9.61 2.59
N SER A 160 -26.50 8.33 2.55
CA SER A 160 -26.11 7.33 3.55
C SER A 160 -24.59 7.12 3.56
N ILE A 161 -23.96 7.06 2.38
CA ILE A 161 -22.51 6.93 2.23
C ILE A 161 -21.79 8.18 2.73
N THR A 162 -22.23 9.37 2.35
CA THR A 162 -21.62 10.63 2.81
C THR A 162 -21.70 10.76 4.33
N LEU A 163 -22.85 10.46 4.92
CA LEU A 163 -23.05 10.48 6.37
C LEU A 163 -22.24 9.38 7.08
N GLY A 164 -22.19 8.17 6.52
CA GLY A 164 -21.41 7.07 7.07
C GLY A 164 -19.90 7.35 7.05
N ALA A 165 -19.39 7.78 5.89
CA ALA A 165 -17.99 8.11 5.72
C ALA A 165 -17.57 9.28 6.63
N SER A 166 -18.32 10.38 6.64
CA SER A 166 -18.04 11.53 7.52
C SER A 166 -18.10 11.16 9.01
N TRP A 167 -19.06 10.33 9.42
CA TRP A 167 -19.17 9.84 10.78
C TRP A 167 -17.93 9.02 11.20
N LEU A 168 -17.44 8.15 10.31
CA LEU A 168 -16.23 7.35 10.54
C LEU A 168 -14.97 8.22 10.53
N VAL A 169 -14.83 9.19 9.61
CA VAL A 169 -13.69 10.13 9.61
C VAL A 169 -13.57 10.87 10.94
N ALA A 170 -14.70 11.33 11.49
CA ALA A 170 -14.75 12.02 12.78
C ALA A 170 -14.34 11.13 13.97
N ARG A 171 -14.40 9.80 13.81
CA ARG A 171 -14.09 8.81 14.87
C ARG A 171 -12.88 7.94 14.58
N ALA A 172 -12.25 8.11 13.41
CA ALA A 172 -11.18 7.24 12.94
C ALA A 172 -10.03 7.15 13.94
N GLU A 173 -9.65 8.27 14.58
CA GLU A 173 -8.58 8.30 15.59
C GLU A 173 -8.94 7.45 16.82
N ARG A 174 -10.20 7.45 17.25
CA ARG A 174 -10.66 6.62 18.37
C ARG A 174 -10.66 5.15 17.98
N ILE A 175 -11.19 4.81 16.80
CA ILE A 175 -11.24 3.42 16.30
C ILE A 175 -9.83 2.87 16.10
N LEU A 176 -8.94 3.62 15.46
CA LEU A 176 -7.53 3.25 15.24
C LEU A 176 -6.69 3.29 16.54
N GLY A 177 -7.21 3.89 17.60
CA GLY A 177 -6.65 3.85 18.94
C GLY A 177 -6.95 2.55 19.71
N HIS A 178 -7.92 1.74 19.27
CA HIS A 178 -8.26 0.47 19.90
C HIS A 178 -7.51 -0.68 19.23
N ALA A 179 -6.69 -1.42 20.00
CA ALA A 179 -5.87 -2.52 19.48
C ALA A 179 -6.69 -3.58 18.73
N ASP A 180 -7.86 -3.93 19.26
CA ASP A 180 -8.73 -4.99 18.70
C ASP A 180 -9.37 -4.60 17.36
N LEU A 181 -9.58 -3.31 17.12
CA LEU A 181 -10.29 -2.80 15.95
C LEU A 181 -9.36 -2.19 14.90
N ALA A 182 -8.22 -1.64 15.32
CA ALA A 182 -7.38 -0.80 14.48
C ALA A 182 -6.88 -1.53 13.24
N LEU A 183 -6.42 -2.78 13.37
CA LEU A 183 -5.89 -3.56 12.25
C LEU A 183 -6.98 -3.80 11.19
N LEU A 184 -8.10 -4.40 11.60
CA LEU A 184 -9.21 -4.69 10.70
C LEU A 184 -9.73 -3.41 10.04
N PHE A 185 -9.97 -2.36 10.82
CA PHE A 185 -10.47 -1.09 10.29
C PHE A 185 -9.51 -0.47 9.27
N GLY A 186 -8.21 -0.43 9.57
CA GLY A 186 -7.20 0.12 8.67
C GLY A 186 -7.05 -0.68 7.37
N GLU A 187 -7.11 -2.01 7.45
CA GLU A 187 -7.08 -2.90 6.29
C GLU A 187 -8.31 -2.70 5.40
N GLU A 188 -9.49 -2.59 6.00
CA GLU A 188 -10.72 -2.40 5.25
C GLU A 188 -10.82 -1.02 4.60
N ILE A 189 -10.36 0.04 5.26
CA ILE A 189 -10.22 1.36 4.62
C ILE A 189 -9.31 1.24 3.40
N ALA A 190 -8.16 0.57 3.54
CA ALA A 190 -7.22 0.42 2.44
C ALA A 190 -7.79 -0.42 1.28
N ARG A 191 -8.56 -1.47 1.60
CA ARG A 191 -9.28 -2.34 0.65
C ARG A 191 -10.33 -1.55 -0.13
N TRP A 192 -11.23 -0.84 0.56
CA TRP A 192 -12.28 -0.04 -0.05
C TRP A 192 -11.71 1.10 -0.90
N TYR A 193 -10.71 1.80 -0.35
CA TYR A 193 -10.05 2.87 -1.09
C TYR A 193 -9.37 2.32 -2.35
N GLY A 194 -8.62 1.22 -2.25
CA GLY A 194 -7.96 0.60 -3.40
C GLY A 194 -8.93 0.07 -4.46
N ARG A 195 -10.15 -0.33 -4.06
CA ARG A 195 -11.22 -0.75 -4.98
C ARG A 195 -11.81 0.44 -5.74
N LEU A 196 -12.20 1.51 -5.04
CA LEU A 196 -12.93 2.64 -5.62
C LEU A 196 -12.04 3.72 -6.26
N VAL A 197 -10.83 3.93 -5.76
CA VAL A 197 -9.92 5.00 -6.23
C VAL A 197 -9.51 4.88 -7.70
N ARG A 198 -9.59 3.67 -8.27
CA ARG A 198 -9.28 3.43 -9.70
C ARG A 198 -10.16 4.24 -10.65
N TYR A 199 -11.29 4.73 -10.13
CA TYR A 199 -12.33 5.41 -10.89
C TYR A 199 -12.49 6.87 -10.46
N ASP A 200 -11.84 7.30 -9.37
CA ASP A 200 -11.90 8.69 -8.92
C ASP A 200 -11.01 9.58 -9.83
N PRO A 201 -11.58 10.47 -10.66
CA PRO A 201 -10.83 11.36 -11.52
C PRO A 201 -10.06 12.43 -10.72
N SER A 202 -10.37 12.63 -9.44
CA SER A 202 -9.65 13.56 -8.57
C SER A 202 -8.34 12.96 -8.02
N ASP A 203 -8.28 11.64 -7.86
CA ASP A 203 -7.05 10.91 -7.55
C ASP A 203 -6.39 10.46 -8.86
N VAL A 204 -6.00 11.47 -9.66
CA VAL A 204 -5.38 11.24 -10.95
C VAL A 204 -4.17 10.32 -10.78
N VAL A 205 -4.29 9.08 -11.25
CA VAL A 205 -3.24 8.07 -11.12
C VAL A 205 -1.96 8.66 -11.69
N VAL A 206 -0.96 8.86 -10.83
CA VAL A 206 0.34 9.37 -11.23
C VAL A 206 1.23 8.18 -11.56
N GLU A 207 1.41 7.94 -12.85
CA GLU A 207 2.27 6.89 -13.38
C GLU A 207 3.73 7.36 -13.42
N PRO A 208 4.64 6.70 -12.68
CA PRO A 208 6.06 7.00 -12.79
C PRO A 208 6.60 6.47 -14.13
N LEU A 209 7.21 7.36 -14.90
CA LEU A 209 7.72 7.11 -16.22
C LEU A 209 9.23 6.83 -16.17
N ARG A 210 9.61 5.59 -16.49
CA ARG A 210 11.00 5.11 -16.37
C ARG A 210 11.71 4.84 -17.70
N ALA A 211 11.02 5.01 -18.83
CA ALA A 211 11.58 4.66 -20.14
C ALA A 211 12.58 5.71 -20.64
N ALA A 212 12.37 6.99 -20.31
CA ALA A 212 13.28 8.09 -20.62
C ALA A 212 13.64 8.89 -19.36
N ARG A 213 14.81 9.55 -19.38
CA ARG A 213 15.24 10.47 -18.32
C ARG A 213 14.75 11.87 -18.64
N CYS A 214 14.53 12.69 -17.60
CA CYS A 214 14.24 14.11 -17.79
C CYS A 214 15.38 14.79 -18.59
N PRO A 215 15.08 15.56 -19.64
CA PRO A 215 16.10 16.17 -20.49
C PRO A 215 16.95 17.21 -19.75
N GLU A 216 16.38 17.93 -18.79
CA GLU A 216 17.12 18.92 -18.00
C GLU A 216 17.92 18.30 -16.85
N CYS A 217 17.26 17.59 -15.94
CA CYS A 217 17.94 17.11 -14.73
C CYS A 217 18.53 15.69 -14.85
N LYS A 218 18.34 15.03 -16.00
CA LYS A 218 18.82 13.67 -16.33
C LYS A 218 18.39 12.57 -15.34
N GLY A 219 17.41 12.86 -14.47
CA GLY A 219 16.85 11.93 -13.49
C GLY A 219 15.70 11.08 -14.04
N LEU A 220 15.46 9.91 -13.45
CA LEU A 220 14.29 9.06 -13.69
C LEU A 220 13.13 9.49 -12.78
N THR A 221 12.76 10.76 -12.88
CA THR A 221 11.78 11.42 -12.01
C THR A 221 10.57 11.95 -12.79
N LEU A 222 10.39 11.51 -14.04
CA LEU A 222 9.23 11.88 -14.83
C LEU A 222 8.02 11.10 -14.35
N GLU A 223 6.88 11.77 -14.28
CA GLU A 223 5.61 11.17 -13.91
C GLU A 223 4.47 11.80 -14.73
N ARG A 224 3.48 10.97 -15.06
CA ARG A 224 2.30 11.38 -15.82
C ARG A 224 1.06 11.13 -15.00
N LYS A 225 0.18 12.11 -15.01
CA LYS A 225 -1.19 11.98 -14.55
C LYS A 225 -2.04 11.35 -15.65
N VAL A 226 -2.64 10.18 -15.39
CA VAL A 226 -3.50 9.48 -16.37
C VAL A 226 -4.65 10.40 -16.79
N GLY A 227 -4.87 10.54 -18.10
CA GLY A 227 -5.85 11.46 -18.67
C GLY A 227 -5.31 12.87 -18.96
N GLU A 228 -4.12 13.23 -18.46
CA GLU A 228 -3.43 14.44 -18.88
C GLU A 228 -2.47 14.16 -20.06
N ASP A 229 -2.34 15.16 -20.95
CA ASP A 229 -1.40 15.15 -22.08
C ASP A 229 -0.03 15.74 -21.72
N LYS A 230 0.24 15.88 -20.41
CA LYS A 230 1.50 16.42 -19.88
C LYS A 230 2.20 15.42 -18.97
N VAL A 231 3.53 15.46 -19.03
CA VAL A 231 4.45 14.74 -18.16
C VAL A 231 5.21 15.76 -17.34
N THR A 232 5.32 15.53 -16.04
CA THR A 232 6.01 16.45 -15.13
C THR A 232 7.20 15.80 -14.46
N CYS A 233 8.24 16.56 -14.19
CA CYS A 233 9.40 16.11 -13.43
C CYS A 233 9.15 16.33 -11.93
N ARG A 234 9.09 15.24 -11.15
CA ARG A 234 8.87 15.25 -9.70
C ARG A 234 9.95 15.97 -8.89
N ARG A 235 11.13 16.20 -9.48
CA ARG A 235 12.24 16.88 -8.79
C ARG A 235 11.91 18.36 -8.62
N ARG A 236 11.71 18.82 -7.38
CA ARG A 236 11.35 20.20 -7.00
C ARG A 236 12.25 21.30 -7.57
N THR A 237 13.49 20.98 -7.96
CA THR A 237 14.42 21.95 -8.54
C THR A 237 14.33 22.05 -10.06
N CYS A 238 13.62 21.13 -10.71
CA CYS A 238 13.51 21.05 -12.17
C CYS A 238 12.09 21.38 -12.60
N GLU A 239 11.09 20.70 -12.02
CA GLU A 239 9.64 20.92 -12.28
C GLU A 239 9.26 20.98 -13.78
N ARG A 240 10.14 20.46 -14.65
CA ARG A 240 9.96 20.51 -16.10
C ARG A 240 8.68 19.81 -16.50
N VAL A 241 7.93 20.47 -17.38
CA VAL A 241 6.74 19.92 -18.02
C VAL A 241 7.08 19.58 -19.48
N LEU A 242 6.68 18.40 -19.92
CA LEU A 242 6.80 17.90 -21.29
C LEU A 242 5.42 17.52 -21.80
N LYS A 243 5.21 17.55 -23.12
CA LYS A 243 4.02 16.91 -23.70
C LYS A 243 4.18 15.39 -23.69
N TRP A 244 3.08 14.66 -23.67
CA TRP A 244 3.13 13.19 -23.69
C TRP A 244 3.79 12.66 -24.97
N SER A 245 3.49 13.28 -26.12
CA SER A 245 4.11 12.92 -27.41
C SER A 245 5.63 13.06 -27.39
N GLU A 246 6.14 14.16 -26.83
CA GLU A 246 7.59 14.40 -26.68
C GLU A 246 8.24 13.31 -25.83
N TYR A 247 7.60 12.91 -24.73
CA TYR A 247 8.11 11.82 -23.90
C TYR A 247 8.10 10.47 -24.63
N GLN A 248 7.07 10.18 -25.43
CA GLN A 248 6.98 8.93 -26.21
C GLN A 248 8.12 8.84 -27.22
N GLU A 249 8.40 9.92 -27.95
CA GLU A 249 9.51 10.00 -28.89
C GLU A 249 10.86 9.74 -28.19
N MET A 250 11.11 10.40 -27.06
CA MET A 250 12.32 10.18 -26.25
C MET A 250 12.44 8.72 -25.78
N ALA A 251 11.34 8.12 -25.32
CA ALA A 251 11.32 6.74 -24.86
C ALA A 251 11.60 5.75 -26.00
N GLU A 252 11.11 6.03 -27.21
CA GLU A 252 11.39 5.23 -28.40
C GLU A 252 12.84 5.32 -28.85
N GLU A 253 13.43 6.52 -28.84
CA GLU A 253 14.86 6.71 -29.15
C GLU A 253 15.77 5.95 -28.18
N VAL A 254 15.48 6.00 -26.88
CA VAL A 254 16.21 5.24 -25.86
C VAL A 254 16.06 3.73 -26.07
N ARG A 255 14.89 3.26 -26.53
CA ARG A 255 14.68 1.84 -26.87
C ARG A 255 15.45 1.44 -28.13
N LYS A 256 15.52 2.29 -29.15
CA LYS A 256 16.26 2.03 -30.40
C LYS A 256 17.75 1.95 -30.13
N THR A 257 18.31 2.90 -29.36
CA THR A 257 19.72 2.91 -28.99
C THR A 257 20.13 1.66 -28.20
N ARG A 258 19.32 1.23 -27.22
CA ARG A 258 19.56 -0.01 -26.45
C ARG A 258 19.51 -1.30 -27.26
N LYS A 259 18.77 -1.32 -28.38
CA LYS A 259 18.71 -2.49 -29.27
C LYS A 259 19.89 -2.55 -30.24
N ALA A 260 20.55 -1.42 -30.48
CA ALA A 260 21.69 -1.31 -31.40
C ALA A 260 23.04 -1.53 -30.72
N SER A 261 23.10 -1.35 -29.40
CA SER A 261 24.25 -1.65 -28.52
C SER A 261 24.13 -3.04 -27.93
#